data_AF-A0A517QA42-F1
#
_entry.id   AF-A0A517QA42-F1
#
_cell.length_a   1.000
_cell.length_b   1.000
_cell.length_c   1.000
_cell.angle_alpha   90.00
_cell.angle_beta   90.00
_cell.angle_gamma   90.00
#
_symmetry.space_group_name_H-M   'P 1'
#
loop_
_entity.id
_entity.type
_entity.pdbx_description
1 polymer ?
#
loop_
_entity_poly.entity_id
_entity_poly.type
_entity_poly.pdbx_seq_one_letter_code
_entity_poly.pdbx_strand_id
1 'polypeptide(L)'
;MEENQESVQPEPKIEQDVTEELPPKEKFRLLKRTAIWFLAFVLAASAMIYQRMTGPTYPMKVLVTGDIVAKLIRTHESTSDAMVELPVDRDKAQPPSATLFFKRFRTDDEFTAVPMQGVEKEDRYQLEAPLPKQPAAGKLEYYIQANLEGKERRFPENPDKNVVIRFKDPVPSAILIPHVSLMIFSILLGMRTGLAALFAPYNMRLLAWITLCGMTVGGMILGPFVQKYAFGEYWTGFPMGGDWTDNKMLFMFLAWVFACSVIGLNPKKKTTILHRIVVFTAAIVMTVCYLIPHSMGGSELDYSQVDKGIDPSEAIKTGRQ
;
A
#
# COMPACT_ATOMS: atom_id res chain seq x y z
N MET A 1 -50.30 62.97 -44.54
CA MET A 1 -48.86 62.70 -44.59
C MET A 1 -48.46 62.41 -43.14
N GLU A 2 -48.68 61.22 -42.58
CA GLU A 2 -48.17 59.91 -43.05
C GLU A 2 -46.71 60.09 -43.52
N GLU A 3 -45.70 59.58 -42.82
CA GLU A 3 -45.51 58.14 -42.59
C GLU A 3 -44.50 57.90 -41.45
N ASN A 4 -44.72 56.77 -40.75
CA ASN A 4 -43.89 56.15 -39.72
C ASN A 4 -42.41 56.04 -40.11
N GLN A 5 -41.50 56.28 -39.15
CA GLN A 5 -40.18 55.64 -39.16
C GLN A 5 -40.10 54.64 -38.00
N GLU A 6 -40.21 53.36 -38.38
CA GLU A 6 -40.05 52.20 -37.50
C GLU A 6 -38.66 52.16 -36.86
N SER A 7 -38.64 51.91 -35.55
CA SER A 7 -37.47 51.55 -34.80
C SER A 7 -37.00 50.14 -35.19
N VAL A 8 -35.92 50.05 -35.97
CA VAL A 8 -35.25 48.77 -36.25
C VAL A 8 -34.45 48.37 -35.01
N GLN A 9 -34.99 47.44 -34.21
CA GLN A 9 -34.19 46.71 -33.22
C GLN A 9 -33.20 45.80 -33.97
N PRO A 10 -31.91 45.74 -33.57
CA PRO A 10 -31.03 44.72 -34.10
C PRO A 10 -31.45 43.34 -33.58
N GLU A 11 -31.68 42.39 -34.49
CA GLU A 11 -31.88 40.98 -34.17
C GLU A 11 -30.80 40.47 -33.21
N PRO A 12 -31.13 39.59 -32.25
CA PRO A 12 -30.13 38.92 -31.46
C PRO A 12 -29.30 38.02 -32.39
N LYS A 13 -28.03 38.38 -32.54
CA LYS A 13 -27.03 37.58 -33.25
C LYS A 13 -26.98 36.22 -32.58
N ILE A 14 -27.58 35.21 -33.22
CA ILE A 14 -27.51 33.82 -32.79
C ILE A 14 -26.03 33.48 -32.65
N GLU A 15 -25.59 33.22 -31.42
CA GLU A 15 -24.28 32.65 -31.13
C GLU A 15 -24.16 31.37 -31.94
N GLN A 16 -23.42 31.44 -33.04
CA GLN A 16 -22.89 30.24 -33.67
C GLN A 16 -21.97 29.60 -32.64
N ASP A 17 -22.42 28.49 -32.05
CA ASP A 17 -21.59 27.55 -31.33
C ASP A 17 -20.52 27.04 -32.32
N VAL A 18 -19.40 27.77 -32.39
CA VAL A 18 -18.23 27.37 -33.14
C VAL A 18 -17.62 26.22 -32.34
N THR A 19 -18.10 25.01 -32.59
CA THR A 19 -17.38 23.80 -32.21
C THR A 19 -16.13 23.74 -33.08
N GLU A 20 -15.09 24.48 -32.69
CA GLU A 20 -13.83 24.59 -33.42
C GLU A 20 -13.13 23.23 -33.42
N GLU A 21 -13.33 22.45 -34.50
CA GLU A 21 -12.68 21.16 -34.67
C GLU A 21 -11.16 21.34 -34.75
N LEU A 22 -10.45 20.86 -33.72
CA LEU A 22 -9.00 20.97 -33.65
C LEU A 22 -8.29 20.37 -34.87
N PRO A 23 -7.19 20.98 -35.34
CA PRO A 23 -6.45 20.48 -36.49
C PRO A 23 -5.87 19.07 -36.23
N PRO A 24 -5.70 18.22 -37.25
CA PRO A 24 -5.33 16.80 -37.10
C PRO A 24 -4.04 16.56 -36.30
N LYS A 25 -3.06 17.46 -36.42
CA LYS A 25 -1.79 17.39 -35.67
C LYS A 25 -1.97 17.63 -34.17
N GLU A 26 -2.86 18.54 -33.77
CA GLU A 26 -3.18 18.79 -32.36
C GLU A 26 -4.01 17.65 -31.78
N LYS A 27 -5.00 17.11 -32.54
CA LYS A 27 -5.73 15.89 -32.17
C LYS A 27 -4.77 14.71 -31.90
N PHE A 28 -3.79 14.47 -32.80
CA PHE A 28 -2.79 13.42 -32.60
C PHE A 28 -1.88 13.65 -31.39
N ARG A 29 -1.47 14.91 -31.15
CA ARG A 29 -0.66 15.30 -29.98
C ARG A 29 -1.42 15.07 -28.67
N LEU A 30 -2.71 15.41 -28.65
CA LEU A 30 -3.60 15.18 -27.50
C LEU A 30 -3.85 13.69 -27.27
N LEU A 31 -4.07 12.91 -28.32
CA LEU A 31 -4.22 11.46 -28.22
C LEU A 31 -2.97 10.82 -27.63
N LYS A 32 -1.78 11.21 -28.10
CA LYS A 32 -0.50 10.73 -27.55
C LYS A 32 -0.34 11.11 -26.08
N ARG A 33 -0.73 12.32 -25.68
CA ARG A 33 -0.69 12.76 -24.27
C ARG A 33 -1.62 11.95 -23.39
N THR A 34 -2.83 11.70 -23.87
CA THR A 34 -3.87 10.92 -23.17
C THR A 34 -3.45 9.46 -23.03
N ALA A 35 -2.92 8.87 -24.10
CA ALA A 35 -2.39 7.51 -24.09
C ALA A 35 -1.24 7.34 -23.08
N ILE A 36 -0.33 8.32 -22.98
CA ILE A 36 0.76 8.28 -21.98
C ILE A 36 0.22 8.36 -20.55
N TRP A 37 -0.81 9.19 -20.30
CA TRP A 37 -1.47 9.25 -18.99
C TRP A 37 -2.19 7.94 -18.64
N PHE A 38 -2.94 7.39 -19.59
CA PHE A 38 -3.60 6.10 -19.43
C PHE A 38 -2.60 4.99 -19.11
N LEU A 39 -1.50 4.90 -19.87
CA LEU A 39 -0.45 3.92 -19.62
C LEU A 39 0.22 4.13 -18.25
N ALA A 40 0.51 5.38 -17.86
CA ALA A 40 1.05 5.68 -16.54
C ALA A 40 0.09 5.24 -15.41
N PHE A 41 -1.21 5.47 -15.59
CA PHE A 41 -2.23 5.05 -14.63
C PHE A 41 -2.31 3.53 -14.52
N VAL A 42 -2.33 2.81 -15.64
CA VAL A 42 -2.35 1.33 -15.65
C VAL A 42 -1.12 0.79 -14.92
N LEU A 43 0.09 1.27 -15.26
CA LEU A 43 1.32 0.84 -14.60
C LEU A 43 1.31 1.14 -13.08
N ALA A 44 0.83 2.32 -12.69
CA ALA A 44 0.78 2.72 -11.28
C ALA A 44 -0.23 1.87 -10.51
N ALA A 45 -1.42 1.68 -11.08
CA ALA A 45 -2.45 0.82 -10.49
C ALA A 45 -1.96 -0.61 -10.34
N SER A 46 -1.33 -1.18 -11.37
CA SER A 46 -0.75 -2.53 -11.31
C SER A 46 0.31 -2.64 -10.21
N ALA A 47 1.22 -1.66 -10.09
CA ALA A 47 2.24 -1.65 -9.03
C ALA A 47 1.61 -1.57 -7.63
N MET A 48 0.61 -0.71 -7.43
CA MET A 48 -0.08 -0.58 -6.14
C MET A 48 -0.84 -1.85 -5.76
N ILE A 49 -1.53 -2.50 -6.70
CA ILE A 49 -2.23 -3.77 -6.48
C ILE A 49 -1.21 -4.84 -6.09
N TYR A 50 -0.11 -4.96 -6.85
CA TYR A 50 0.95 -5.91 -6.57
C TYR A 50 1.55 -5.71 -5.17
N GLN A 51 1.84 -4.47 -4.77
CA GLN A 51 2.35 -4.17 -3.43
C GLN A 51 1.36 -4.53 -2.33
N ARG A 52 0.08 -4.20 -2.52
CA ARG A 52 -0.95 -4.53 -1.53
C ARG A 52 -1.11 -6.04 -1.37
N MET A 53 -1.03 -6.81 -2.45
CA MET A 53 -1.17 -8.27 -2.42
C MET A 53 0.05 -8.98 -1.83
N THR A 54 1.25 -8.42 -2.04
CA THR A 54 2.51 -9.00 -1.54
C THR A 54 2.89 -8.52 -0.13
N GLY A 55 2.15 -7.55 0.42
CA GLY A 55 2.41 -7.00 1.74
C GLY A 55 2.03 -7.93 2.89
N PRO A 56 2.65 -7.76 4.08
CA PRO A 56 2.37 -8.60 5.25
C PRO A 56 0.99 -8.33 5.84
N THR A 57 0.35 -7.21 5.50
CA THR A 57 -1.00 -6.85 5.94
C THR A 57 -2.09 -7.53 5.10
N TYR A 58 -1.75 -8.14 3.97
CA TYR A 58 -2.73 -8.84 3.14
C TYR A 58 -3.15 -10.15 3.80
N PRO A 59 -4.45 -10.34 4.12
CA PRO A 59 -4.90 -11.56 4.80
C PRO A 59 -4.54 -12.82 4.01
N MET A 60 -4.15 -13.88 4.73
CA MET A 60 -3.95 -15.18 4.12
C MET A 60 -5.30 -15.80 3.81
N LYS A 61 -5.59 -16.00 2.53
CA LYS A 61 -6.81 -16.65 2.09
C LYS A 61 -6.62 -18.17 2.11
N VAL A 62 -7.50 -18.88 2.79
CA VAL A 62 -7.51 -20.35 2.84
C VAL A 62 -8.89 -20.86 2.50
N LEU A 63 -8.96 -21.95 1.73
CA LEU A 63 -10.21 -22.63 1.40
C LEU A 63 -10.63 -23.47 2.61
N VAL A 64 -11.84 -23.26 3.13
CA VAL A 64 -12.35 -23.98 4.31
C VAL A 64 -13.07 -25.25 3.88
N THR A 65 -14.19 -25.10 3.17
CA THR A 65 -15.02 -26.17 2.58
C THR A 65 -15.80 -25.60 1.39
N GLY A 66 -15.97 -26.38 0.32
CA GLY A 66 -16.70 -25.93 -0.88
C GLY A 66 -16.09 -24.64 -1.44
N ASP A 67 -16.90 -23.60 -1.58
CA ASP A 67 -16.50 -22.26 -2.05
C ASP A 67 -16.19 -21.27 -0.90
N ILE A 68 -16.13 -21.75 0.34
CA ILE A 68 -15.93 -20.91 1.52
C ILE A 68 -14.45 -20.58 1.67
N VAL A 69 -14.11 -19.30 1.61
CA VAL A 69 -12.75 -18.80 1.81
C VAL A 69 -12.66 -18.02 3.11
N ALA A 70 -11.82 -18.48 4.03
CA ALA A 70 -11.47 -17.73 5.23
C ALA A 70 -10.33 -16.74 4.93
N LYS A 71 -10.36 -15.59 5.60
CA LYS A 71 -9.32 -14.55 5.53
C LYS A 71 -8.60 -14.49 6.87
N LEU A 72 -7.52 -15.26 7.00
CA LEU A 72 -6.72 -15.26 8.21
C LEU A 72 -5.93 -13.95 8.30
N ILE A 73 -6.22 -13.17 9.33
CA ILE A 73 -5.67 -11.83 9.54
C ILE A 73 -4.16 -11.87 9.81
N ARG A 74 -3.43 -10.87 9.32
CA ARG A 74 -1.96 -10.77 9.46
C ARG A 74 -1.47 -9.46 10.04
N THR A 75 -2.41 -8.57 10.35
CA THR A 75 -2.14 -7.34 11.08
C THR A 75 -3.33 -6.98 11.94
N HIS A 76 -3.08 -6.40 13.10
CA HIS A 76 -4.10 -5.85 13.98
C HIS A 76 -3.55 -4.67 14.78
N GLU A 77 -4.43 -3.88 15.38
CA GLU A 77 -4.02 -2.82 16.30
C GLU A 77 -3.62 -3.40 17.66
N SER A 78 -2.64 -2.80 18.33
CA SER A 78 -2.14 -3.18 19.67
C SER A 78 -3.12 -2.85 20.81
N THR A 79 -4.20 -2.14 20.52
CA THR A 79 -5.16 -1.62 21.49
C THR A 79 -6.16 -2.67 21.97
N SER A 80 -6.38 -3.73 21.21
CA SER A 80 -7.34 -4.79 21.53
C SER A 80 -6.85 -6.16 21.06
N ASP A 81 -7.53 -7.20 21.54
CA ASP A 81 -7.34 -8.55 21.03
C ASP A 81 -7.72 -8.61 19.53
N ALA A 82 -7.02 -9.45 18.79
CA ALA A 82 -7.23 -9.64 17.36
C ALA A 82 -8.18 -10.82 17.12
N MET A 83 -9.33 -10.54 16.54
CA MET A 83 -10.37 -11.55 16.36
C MET A 83 -10.08 -12.42 15.13
N VAL A 84 -9.83 -13.72 15.35
CA VAL A 84 -9.63 -14.68 14.26
C VAL A 84 -10.94 -15.37 13.94
N GLU A 85 -11.35 -15.27 12.69
CA GLU A 85 -12.63 -15.75 12.19
C GLU A 85 -12.44 -16.91 11.21
N LEU A 86 -13.20 -17.98 11.41
CA LEU A 86 -13.30 -19.11 10.50
C LEU A 86 -14.77 -19.27 10.08
N PRO A 87 -15.16 -18.78 8.89
CA PRO A 87 -16.49 -19.03 8.36
C PRO A 87 -16.67 -20.51 8.05
N VAL A 88 -17.79 -21.09 8.51
CA VAL A 88 -18.11 -22.52 8.33
C VAL A 88 -19.60 -22.67 8.04
N ASP A 89 -19.97 -23.80 7.44
CA ASP A 89 -21.39 -24.14 7.30
C ASP A 89 -21.90 -24.81 8.57
N ARG A 90 -23.09 -24.40 9.00
CA ARG A 90 -23.71 -24.96 10.20
C ARG A 90 -24.39 -26.28 9.85
N ASP A 91 -23.69 -27.38 10.11
CA ASP A 91 -24.33 -28.69 10.15
C ASP A 91 -24.89 -28.94 11.55
N LYS A 92 -26.20 -29.21 11.63
CA LYS A 92 -26.88 -29.53 12.90
C LYS A 92 -26.62 -30.96 13.37
N ALA A 93 -26.28 -31.88 12.46
CA ALA A 93 -25.97 -33.26 12.78
C ALA A 93 -24.54 -33.42 13.29
N GLN A 94 -23.60 -32.63 12.76
CA GLN A 94 -22.21 -32.59 13.18
C GLN A 94 -21.76 -31.14 13.37
N PRO A 95 -21.96 -30.55 14.56
CA PRO A 95 -21.65 -29.14 14.78
C PRO A 95 -20.15 -28.90 14.57
N PRO A 96 -19.79 -27.90 13.74
CA PRO A 96 -18.40 -27.60 13.47
C PRO A 96 -17.73 -27.07 14.75
N SER A 97 -16.50 -27.51 14.98
CA SER A 97 -15.68 -27.05 16.11
C SER A 97 -14.29 -26.70 15.62
N ALA A 98 -13.64 -25.75 16.29
CA ALA A 98 -12.28 -25.37 15.96
C ALA A 98 -11.52 -24.89 17.19
N THR A 99 -10.21 -25.04 17.14
CA THR A 99 -9.26 -24.57 18.14
C THR A 99 -8.19 -23.76 17.43
N LEU A 100 -8.01 -22.54 17.91
CA LEU A 100 -6.93 -21.64 17.51
C LEU A 100 -5.69 -21.98 18.35
N PHE A 101 -4.56 -22.22 17.67
CA PHE A 101 -3.28 -22.43 18.31
C PHE A 101 -2.38 -21.27 17.99
N PHE A 102 -1.81 -20.62 18.99
CA PHE A 102 -0.88 -19.51 18.78
C PHE A 102 0.32 -19.55 19.73
N LYS A 103 1.40 -18.89 19.32
CA LYS A 103 2.54 -18.59 20.19
C LYS A 103 3.26 -17.31 19.78
N ARG A 104 4.18 -16.84 20.61
CA ARG A 104 5.06 -15.71 20.30
C ARG A 104 5.99 -16.09 19.15
N PHE A 105 6.05 -15.25 18.12
CA PHE A 105 6.84 -15.53 16.92
C PHE A 105 8.33 -15.65 17.23
N ARG A 106 9.00 -16.66 16.67
CA ARG A 106 10.44 -16.93 16.87
C ARG A 106 10.85 -17.10 18.34
N THR A 107 9.98 -17.76 19.11
CA THR A 107 10.28 -18.21 20.47
C THR A 107 10.13 -19.73 20.57
N ASP A 108 10.74 -20.30 21.60
CA ASP A 108 10.64 -21.72 21.94
C ASP A 108 9.38 -22.04 22.75
N ASP A 109 8.45 -21.08 22.87
CA ASP A 109 7.16 -21.28 23.53
C ASP A 109 6.37 -22.44 22.90
N GLU A 110 5.60 -23.13 23.75
CA GLU A 110 4.57 -24.06 23.30
C GLU A 110 3.35 -23.31 22.76
N PHE A 111 2.62 -23.95 21.84
CA PHE A 111 1.39 -23.39 21.30
C PHE A 111 0.29 -23.39 22.37
N THR A 112 -0.26 -22.20 22.64
CA THR A 112 -1.44 -22.04 23.47
C THR A 112 -2.69 -22.35 22.63
N ALA A 113 -3.53 -23.24 23.14
CA ALA A 113 -4.78 -23.64 22.52
C ALA A 113 -5.97 -22.81 23.05
N VAL A 114 -6.74 -22.21 22.15
CA VAL A 114 -7.94 -21.43 22.46
C VAL A 114 -9.12 -22.00 21.67
N PRO A 115 -10.13 -22.59 22.35
CA PRO A 115 -11.34 -23.04 21.69
C PRO A 115 -12.06 -21.87 20.99
N MET A 116 -12.45 -22.08 19.73
CA MET A 116 -13.22 -21.09 18.98
C MET A 116 -14.70 -21.21 19.34
N GLN A 117 -15.36 -20.07 19.51
CA GLN A 117 -16.79 -19.98 19.84
C GLN A 117 -17.61 -19.76 18.58
N GLY A 118 -18.78 -20.38 18.53
CA GLY A 118 -19.75 -20.19 17.46
C GLY A 118 -20.49 -18.89 17.58
N VAL A 119 -20.46 -18.05 16.53
CA VAL A 119 -21.17 -16.78 16.46
C VAL A 119 -22.03 -16.75 15.20
N GLU A 120 -23.28 -16.34 15.34
CA GLU A 120 -24.14 -16.02 14.20
C GLU A 120 -23.89 -14.57 13.78
N LYS A 121 -23.35 -14.37 12.57
CA LYS A 121 -23.28 -13.06 11.91
C LYS A 121 -24.34 -12.98 10.81
N GLU A 122 -24.71 -11.75 10.44
CA GLU A 122 -25.75 -11.47 9.42
C GLU A 122 -25.54 -12.26 8.11
N ASP A 123 -24.29 -12.51 7.72
CA ASP A 123 -23.96 -13.23 6.48
C ASP A 123 -23.91 -14.75 6.64
N ARG A 124 -23.39 -15.26 7.78
CA ARG A 124 -23.18 -16.70 8.01
C ARG A 124 -22.75 -17.01 9.45
N TYR A 125 -22.84 -18.30 9.81
CA TYR A 125 -22.24 -18.84 11.03
C TYR A 125 -20.70 -18.85 10.93
N GLN A 126 -20.03 -18.45 12.02
CA GLN A 126 -18.58 -18.36 12.09
C GLN A 126 -18.07 -18.93 13.41
N LEU A 127 -16.87 -19.50 13.38
CA LEU A 127 -16.10 -19.85 14.57
C LEU A 127 -15.07 -18.77 14.83
N GLU A 128 -14.97 -18.36 16.09
CA GLU A 128 -14.32 -17.13 16.49
C GLU A 128 -13.46 -17.35 17.73
N ALA A 129 -12.16 -17.02 17.67
CA ALA A 129 -11.30 -16.95 18.86
C ALA A 129 -10.41 -15.69 18.88
N PRO A 130 -10.19 -15.10 20.06
CA PRO A 130 -9.29 -13.97 20.21
C PRO A 130 -7.82 -14.42 20.21
N LEU A 131 -6.98 -13.67 19.52
CA LEU A 131 -5.54 -13.62 19.77
C LEU A 131 -5.25 -12.49 20.76
N PRO A 132 -4.48 -12.74 21.83
CA PRO A 132 -4.20 -11.73 22.83
C PRO A 132 -3.46 -10.54 22.20
N LYS A 133 -3.89 -9.33 22.54
CA LYS A 133 -3.23 -8.10 22.11
C LYS A 133 -1.74 -8.14 22.41
N GLN A 134 -0.93 -7.59 21.50
CA GLN A 134 0.51 -7.45 21.68
C GLN A 134 0.93 -5.99 21.63
N PRO A 135 2.05 -5.63 22.28
CA PRO A 135 2.69 -4.34 22.06
C PRO A 135 3.01 -4.10 20.58
N ALA A 136 3.26 -2.83 20.22
CA ALA A 136 3.70 -2.46 18.88
C ALA A 136 4.91 -3.30 18.43
N ALA A 137 4.92 -3.68 17.16
CA ALA A 137 5.92 -4.59 16.56
C ALA A 137 5.92 -6.03 17.13
N GLY A 138 5.05 -6.34 18.10
CA GLY A 138 4.78 -7.70 18.55
C GLY A 138 4.25 -8.57 17.43
N LYS A 139 4.72 -9.82 17.37
CA LYS A 139 4.28 -10.81 16.39
C LYS A 139 3.86 -12.10 17.08
N LEU A 140 2.72 -12.63 16.64
CA LEU A 140 2.30 -13.98 17.00
C LEU A 140 2.30 -14.83 15.72
N GLU A 141 2.59 -16.10 15.88
CA GLU A 141 2.28 -17.09 14.86
C GLU A 141 1.13 -17.97 15.31
N TYR A 142 0.24 -18.30 14.39
CA TYR A 142 -0.94 -19.09 14.70
C TYR A 142 -1.39 -19.97 13.54
N TYR A 143 -2.17 -21.00 13.88
CA TYR A 143 -2.92 -21.83 12.95
C TYR A 143 -4.23 -22.26 13.61
N ILE A 144 -5.17 -22.78 12.81
CA ILE A 144 -6.44 -23.28 13.28
C ILE A 144 -6.52 -24.78 12.98
N GLN A 145 -6.97 -25.57 13.94
CA GLN A 145 -7.45 -26.94 13.69
C GLN A 145 -8.96 -26.94 13.85
N ALA A 146 -9.67 -27.43 12.84
CA ALA A 146 -11.11 -27.49 12.84
C ALA A 146 -11.59 -28.90 12.51
N ASN A 147 -12.64 -29.35 13.19
CA ASN A 147 -13.42 -30.50 12.81
C ASN A 147 -14.65 -30.02 12.03
N LEU A 148 -14.67 -30.29 10.73
CA LEU A 148 -15.71 -29.90 9.80
C LEU A 148 -16.26 -31.15 9.12
N GLU A 149 -17.58 -31.36 9.16
CA GLU A 149 -18.23 -32.54 8.58
C GLU A 149 -17.61 -33.88 9.09
N GLY A 150 -17.15 -33.90 10.35
CA GLY A 150 -16.52 -35.06 10.95
C GLY A 150 -15.07 -35.30 10.54
N LYS A 151 -14.45 -34.38 9.77
CA LYS A 151 -13.06 -34.46 9.33
C LYS A 151 -12.23 -33.36 9.98
N GLU A 152 -11.11 -33.74 10.57
CA GLU A 152 -10.12 -32.79 11.05
C GLU A 152 -9.35 -32.16 9.88
N ARG A 153 -9.26 -30.84 9.89
CA ARG A 153 -8.51 -30.03 8.93
C ARG A 153 -7.70 -28.98 9.66
N ARG A 154 -6.56 -28.62 9.07
CA ARG A 154 -5.66 -27.57 9.56
C ARG A 154 -5.67 -26.40 8.59
N PHE A 155 -5.71 -25.19 9.13
CA PHE A 155 -5.64 -23.96 8.36
C PHE A 155 -4.50 -23.07 8.87
N PRO A 156 -3.52 -22.72 8.02
CA PRO A 156 -3.31 -23.22 6.65
C PRO A 156 -2.93 -24.72 6.62
N GLU A 157 -3.12 -25.37 5.48
CA GLU A 157 -2.88 -26.82 5.35
C GLU A 157 -1.41 -27.20 5.58
N ASN A 158 -0.48 -26.35 5.13
CA ASN A 158 0.95 -26.60 5.28
C ASN A 158 1.42 -26.26 6.71
N PRO A 159 1.95 -27.23 7.48
CA PRO A 159 2.47 -27.03 8.83
C PRO A 159 3.59 -26.00 8.93
N ASP A 160 4.44 -25.89 7.91
CA ASP A 160 5.61 -25.01 7.90
C ASP A 160 5.26 -23.54 7.63
N LYS A 161 3.99 -23.24 7.35
CA LYS A 161 3.54 -21.90 6.92
C LYS A 161 2.45 -21.34 7.83
N ASN A 162 2.70 -21.30 9.13
CA ASN A 162 1.81 -20.62 10.09
C ASN A 162 1.51 -19.18 9.66
N VAL A 163 0.35 -18.70 10.07
CA VAL A 163 -0.02 -17.30 9.87
C VAL A 163 0.74 -16.47 10.87
N VAL A 164 1.55 -15.53 10.39
CA VAL A 164 2.22 -14.54 11.23
C VAL A 164 1.40 -13.26 11.21
N ILE A 165 0.92 -12.86 12.39
CA ILE A 165 0.24 -11.59 12.62
C ILE A 165 1.21 -10.60 13.27
N ARG A 166 1.19 -9.34 12.82
CA ARG A 166 1.96 -8.24 13.40
C ARG A 166 1.04 -7.16 13.97
N PHE A 167 1.30 -6.77 15.21
CA PHE A 167 0.59 -5.71 15.90
C PHE A 167 1.27 -4.35 15.68
N LYS A 168 0.46 -3.31 15.56
CA LYS A 168 0.91 -1.93 15.37
C LYS A 168 0.03 -0.99 16.19
N ASP A 169 0.60 0.13 16.61
CA ASP A 169 -0.20 1.18 17.24
C ASP A 169 -1.05 1.93 16.20
N PRO A 170 -2.20 2.50 16.60
CA PRO A 170 -3.03 3.32 15.72
C PRO A 170 -2.27 4.55 15.22
N VAL A 171 -2.34 4.81 13.91
CA VAL A 171 -1.71 5.98 13.30
C VAL A 171 -2.78 7.06 13.04
N PRO A 172 -2.57 8.31 13.49
CA PRO A 172 -3.51 9.40 13.25
C PRO A 172 -3.84 9.56 11.76
N SER A 173 -5.13 9.61 11.41
CA SER A 173 -5.58 9.75 10.02
C SER A 173 -5.08 11.04 9.36
N ALA A 174 -4.88 12.10 10.14
CA ALA A 174 -4.30 13.36 9.68
C ALA A 174 -2.87 13.23 9.13
N ILE A 175 -2.16 12.14 9.45
CA ILE A 175 -0.82 11.85 8.95
C ILE A 175 -0.87 10.73 7.92
N LEU A 176 -1.63 9.67 8.21
CA LEU A 176 -1.73 8.51 7.33
C LEU A 176 -2.35 8.85 5.97
N ILE A 177 -3.44 9.63 5.94
CA ILE A 177 -4.12 9.98 4.69
C ILE A 177 -3.20 10.82 3.79
N PRO A 178 -2.61 11.95 4.25
CA PRO A 178 -1.68 12.71 3.43
C PRO A 178 -0.46 11.90 2.97
N HIS A 179 0.10 11.04 3.83
CA HIS A 179 1.20 10.14 3.47
C HIS A 179 0.83 9.26 2.27
N VAL A 180 -0.26 8.49 2.39
CA VAL A 180 -0.68 7.53 1.36
C VAL A 180 -1.06 8.27 0.07
N SER A 181 -1.78 9.39 0.16
CA SER A 181 -2.14 10.18 -1.02
C SER A 181 -0.90 10.67 -1.76
N LEU A 182 0.08 11.25 -1.07
CA LEU A 182 1.31 11.75 -1.70
C LEU A 182 2.14 10.62 -2.32
N MET A 183 2.18 9.44 -1.68
CA MET A 183 2.87 8.28 -2.25
C MET A 183 2.18 7.79 -3.54
N ILE A 184 0.84 7.69 -3.55
CA ILE A 184 0.08 7.31 -4.76
C ILE A 184 0.32 8.30 -5.89
N PHE A 185 0.23 9.61 -5.62
CA PHE A 185 0.50 10.63 -6.62
C PHE A 185 1.94 10.58 -7.11
N SER A 186 2.91 10.36 -6.24
CA SER A 186 4.33 10.26 -6.61
C SER A 186 4.60 9.10 -7.57
N ILE A 187 3.98 7.93 -7.35
CA ILE A 187 4.09 6.77 -8.24
C ILE A 187 3.53 7.12 -9.63
N LEU A 188 2.30 7.63 -9.67
CA LEU A 188 1.61 7.97 -10.91
C LEU A 188 2.40 9.02 -11.70
N LEU A 189 2.82 10.09 -11.04
CA LEU A 189 3.58 11.18 -11.65
C LEU A 189 4.98 10.71 -12.07
N GLY A 190 5.65 9.88 -11.28
CA GLY A 190 6.95 9.33 -11.62
C GLY A 190 6.90 8.45 -12.87
N MET A 191 5.91 7.56 -12.96
CA MET A 191 5.69 6.73 -14.16
C MET A 191 5.33 7.59 -15.37
N ARG A 192 4.44 8.57 -15.18
CA ARG A 192 4.08 9.55 -16.22
C ARG A 192 5.30 10.32 -16.73
N THR A 193 6.21 10.66 -15.83
CA THR A 193 7.45 11.38 -16.13
C THR A 193 8.45 10.51 -16.86
N GLY A 194 8.61 9.24 -16.46
CA GLY A 194 9.44 8.26 -17.17
C GLY A 194 8.96 8.01 -18.60
N LEU A 195 7.66 7.83 -18.81
CA LEU A 195 7.08 7.70 -20.14
C LEU A 195 7.22 8.99 -20.98
N ALA A 196 7.14 10.16 -20.34
CA ALA A 196 7.44 11.43 -21.00
C ALA A 196 8.88 11.46 -21.53
N ALA A 197 9.83 11.03 -20.71
CA ALA A 197 11.24 10.96 -21.10
C ALA A 197 11.46 10.05 -22.32
N LEU A 198 10.69 8.96 -22.47
CA LEU A 198 10.83 8.05 -23.60
C LEU A 198 10.13 8.56 -24.87
N PHE A 199 8.88 9.00 -24.79
CA PHE A 199 8.04 9.21 -25.98
C PHE A 199 7.81 10.68 -26.36
N ALA A 200 7.72 11.57 -25.36
CA ALA A 200 7.39 12.97 -25.55
C ALA A 200 7.71 13.77 -24.28
N PRO A 201 8.87 14.46 -24.18
CA PRO A 201 9.36 15.08 -22.94
C PRO A 201 8.62 16.38 -22.56
N TYR A 202 7.35 16.50 -22.97
CA TYR A 202 6.47 17.60 -22.58
C TYR A 202 6.24 17.59 -21.07
N ASN A 203 6.49 18.73 -20.43
CA ASN A 203 6.40 18.93 -18.98
C ASN A 203 7.22 17.95 -18.13
N MET A 204 8.15 17.19 -18.73
CA MET A 204 8.95 16.18 -18.04
C MET A 204 9.68 16.76 -16.83
N ARG A 205 10.29 17.95 -16.98
CA ARG A 205 11.02 18.63 -15.90
C ARG A 205 10.12 18.99 -14.72
N LEU A 206 8.96 19.58 -15.00
CA LEU A 206 8.00 19.97 -13.97
C LEU A 206 7.48 18.74 -13.22
N LEU A 207 7.08 17.70 -13.96
CA LEU A 207 6.58 16.46 -13.36
C LEU A 207 7.65 15.73 -12.54
N ALA A 208 8.93 15.78 -12.97
CA ALA A 208 10.04 15.23 -12.18
C ALA A 208 10.19 15.94 -10.83
N TRP A 209 10.15 17.28 -10.81
CA TRP A 209 10.19 18.05 -9.57
C TRP A 209 8.97 17.83 -8.69
N ILE A 210 7.75 17.78 -9.27
CA ILE A 210 6.54 17.46 -8.49
C ILE A 210 6.64 16.06 -7.89
N THR A 211 7.14 15.08 -8.64
CA THR A 211 7.38 13.71 -8.16
C THR A 211 8.36 13.73 -6.99
N LEU A 212 9.50 14.42 -7.12
CA LEU A 212 10.49 14.53 -6.04
C LEU A 212 9.91 15.22 -4.81
N CYS A 213 9.18 16.32 -4.96
CA CYS A 213 8.53 17.00 -3.84
C CYS A 213 7.50 16.09 -3.14
N GLY A 214 6.67 15.40 -3.92
CA GLY A 214 5.70 14.43 -3.41
C GLY A 214 6.37 13.30 -2.64
N MET A 215 7.47 12.76 -3.15
CA MET A 215 8.27 11.74 -2.46
C MET A 215 8.99 12.28 -1.22
N THR A 216 9.44 13.53 -1.24
CA THR A 216 10.09 14.15 -0.08
C THR A 216 9.11 14.27 1.06
N VAL A 217 7.95 14.89 0.80
CA VAL A 217 6.94 15.11 1.84
C VAL A 217 6.25 13.80 2.22
N GLY A 218 5.80 13.02 1.25
CA GLY A 218 5.11 11.75 1.47
C GLY A 218 6.05 10.68 2.05
N GLY A 219 7.17 10.42 1.39
CA GLY A 219 8.09 9.33 1.73
C GLY A 219 9.08 9.69 2.84
N MET A 220 9.88 10.75 2.66
CA MET A 220 10.98 11.10 3.57
C MET A 220 10.56 11.85 4.84
N ILE A 221 9.36 12.45 4.88
CA ILE A 221 8.86 13.20 6.05
C ILE A 221 7.70 12.45 6.71
N LEU A 222 6.58 12.28 6.00
CA LEU A 222 5.39 11.65 6.57
C LEU A 222 5.57 10.14 6.77
N GLY A 223 6.36 9.46 5.95
CA GLY A 223 6.70 8.04 6.14
C GLY A 223 7.31 7.76 7.52
N PRO A 224 8.40 8.44 7.89
CA PRO A 224 8.97 8.38 9.24
C PRO A 224 8.00 8.66 10.37
N PHE A 225 7.10 9.62 10.20
CA PHE A 225 6.06 9.87 11.20
C PHE A 225 5.11 8.68 11.32
N VAL A 226 4.62 8.13 10.21
CA VAL A 226 3.76 6.93 10.22
C VAL A 226 4.47 5.76 10.92
N GLN A 227 5.76 5.53 10.64
CA GLN A 227 6.56 4.50 11.29
C GLN A 227 6.68 4.75 12.80
N LYS A 228 6.94 6.00 13.20
CA LYS A 228 7.07 6.39 14.61
C LYS A 228 5.79 6.12 15.37
N TYR A 229 4.63 6.49 14.81
CA TYR A 229 3.35 6.21 15.43
C TYR A 229 3.04 4.71 15.50
N ALA A 230 3.38 3.93 14.47
CA ALA A 230 3.01 2.52 14.41
C ALA A 230 3.92 1.59 15.23
N PHE A 231 5.22 1.93 15.34
CA PHE A 231 6.26 1.03 15.85
C PHE A 231 7.31 1.72 16.74
N GLY A 232 7.15 3.00 17.09
CA GLY A 232 8.07 3.69 18.00
C GLY A 232 9.37 4.19 17.36
N GLU A 233 9.64 3.93 16.09
CA GLU A 233 10.88 4.35 15.40
C GLU A 233 10.62 5.26 14.20
N TYR A 234 11.43 6.31 14.02
CA TYR A 234 11.29 7.21 12.86
C TYR A 234 11.85 6.61 11.57
N TRP A 235 12.94 5.87 11.66
CA TRP A 235 13.62 5.35 10.47
C TRP A 235 14.38 4.09 10.83
N THR A 236 14.11 3.03 10.10
CA THR A 236 14.67 1.70 10.35
C THR A 236 15.47 1.17 9.15
N GLY A 237 15.64 1.99 8.11
CA GLY A 237 16.54 1.75 6.98
C GLY A 237 17.95 2.29 7.20
N PHE A 238 18.79 2.19 6.18
CA PHE A 238 20.17 2.66 6.18
C PHE A 238 20.24 4.18 6.45
N PRO A 239 21.24 4.66 7.22
CA PRO A 239 22.29 3.89 7.88
C PRO A 239 21.92 3.30 9.25
N MET A 240 20.76 3.63 9.80
CA MET A 240 20.37 3.25 11.17
C MET A 240 19.90 1.79 11.31
N GLY A 241 19.45 1.16 10.21
CA GLY A 241 18.94 -0.20 10.23
C GLY A 241 18.88 -0.85 8.84
N GLY A 242 18.16 -1.98 8.78
CA GLY A 242 18.08 -2.85 7.59
C GLY A 242 16.68 -3.03 7.01
N ASP A 243 15.70 -2.20 7.37
CA ASP A 243 14.34 -2.34 6.82
C ASP A 243 14.33 -2.09 5.31
N TRP A 244 13.80 -3.07 4.58
CA TRP A 244 13.69 -2.99 3.13
C TRP A 244 12.71 -1.93 2.68
N THR A 245 11.69 -1.60 3.48
CA THR A 245 10.71 -0.58 3.10
C THR A 245 11.37 0.79 3.02
N ASP A 246 12.06 1.17 4.10
CA ASP A 246 12.82 2.42 4.20
C ASP A 246 13.97 2.48 3.19
N ASN A 247 14.72 1.38 3.02
CA ASN A 247 15.82 1.30 2.05
C ASN A 247 15.37 1.50 0.61
N LYS A 248 14.24 0.90 0.21
CA LYS A 248 13.66 1.13 -1.12
C LYS A 248 13.28 2.59 -1.28
N MET A 249 12.62 3.16 -0.29
CA MET A 249 12.18 4.56 -0.35
C MET A 249 13.39 5.49 -0.51
N LEU A 250 14.44 5.30 0.30
CA LEU A 250 15.69 6.05 0.20
C LEU A 250 16.35 5.90 -1.17
N PHE A 251 16.45 4.69 -1.70
CA PHE A 251 17.07 4.45 -3.01
C PHE A 251 16.28 5.13 -4.15
N MET A 252 14.95 5.02 -4.13
CA MET A 252 14.09 5.75 -5.07
C MET A 252 14.29 7.26 -4.94
N PHE A 253 14.28 7.79 -3.71
CA PHE A 253 14.45 9.21 -3.44
C PHE A 253 15.79 9.72 -3.98
N LEU A 254 16.90 9.04 -3.71
CA LEU A 254 18.22 9.41 -4.21
C LEU A 254 18.30 9.39 -5.74
N ALA A 255 17.66 8.42 -6.40
CA ALA A 255 17.59 8.37 -7.85
C ALA A 255 16.84 9.59 -8.43
N TRP A 256 15.75 10.02 -7.79
CA TRP A 256 14.99 11.21 -8.20
C TRP A 256 15.71 12.52 -7.86
N VAL A 257 16.41 12.61 -6.72
CA VAL A 257 17.30 13.74 -6.39
C VAL A 257 18.39 13.87 -7.46
N PHE A 258 19.06 12.78 -7.80
CA PHE A 258 20.07 12.77 -8.85
C PHE A 258 19.49 13.22 -10.20
N ALA A 259 18.37 12.66 -10.63
CA ALA A 259 17.71 13.09 -11.87
C ALA A 259 17.35 14.59 -11.84
N CYS A 260 16.77 15.08 -10.74
CA CYS A 260 16.38 16.48 -10.58
C CYS A 260 17.60 17.44 -10.55
N SER A 261 18.72 17.01 -9.95
CA SER A 261 19.97 17.77 -9.94
C SER A 261 20.54 17.96 -11.35
N VAL A 262 20.46 16.93 -12.20
CA VAL A 262 20.96 16.95 -13.57
C VAL A 262 20.05 17.77 -14.50
N ILE A 263 18.72 17.65 -14.38
CA ILE A 263 17.80 18.44 -15.20
C ILE A 263 17.77 19.93 -14.80
N GLY A 264 18.14 20.24 -13.55
CA GLY A 264 18.17 21.58 -12.97
C GLY A 264 16.79 22.19 -12.69
N LEU A 265 16.80 23.37 -12.07
CA LEU A 265 15.59 24.05 -11.57
C LEU A 265 14.76 24.75 -12.66
N ASN A 266 15.32 25.02 -13.84
CA ASN A 266 14.61 25.77 -14.88
C ASN A 266 13.66 24.85 -15.69
N PRO A 267 12.33 24.98 -15.52
CA PRO A 267 11.37 24.09 -16.17
C PRO A 267 11.27 24.33 -17.69
N LYS A 268 11.69 25.50 -18.19
CA LYS A 268 11.58 25.91 -19.59
C LYS A 268 12.84 25.65 -20.41
N LYS A 269 13.94 25.19 -19.77
CA LYS A 269 15.19 24.88 -20.49
C LYS A 269 14.94 23.77 -21.51
N LYS A 270 15.67 23.76 -22.63
CA LYS A 270 15.58 22.67 -23.62
C LYS A 270 15.99 21.34 -22.99
N THR A 271 15.20 20.30 -23.22
CA THR A 271 15.48 18.94 -22.72
C THR A 271 16.49 18.26 -23.63
N THR A 272 17.62 17.81 -23.08
CA THR A 272 18.67 17.08 -23.81
C THR A 272 18.44 15.57 -23.70
N ILE A 273 19.18 14.79 -24.48
CA ILE A 273 19.15 13.32 -24.39
C ILE A 273 19.58 12.85 -23.00
N LEU A 274 20.62 13.47 -22.42
CA LEU A 274 21.08 13.17 -21.06
C LEU A 274 19.95 13.33 -20.01
N HIS A 275 19.20 14.43 -20.06
CA HIS A 275 18.08 14.67 -19.15
C HIS A 275 17.00 13.59 -19.24
N ARG A 276 16.75 13.07 -20.45
CA ARG A 276 15.76 12.01 -20.68
C ARG A 276 16.25 10.69 -20.10
N ILE A 277 17.53 10.36 -20.28
CA ILE A 277 18.14 9.14 -19.76
C ILE A 277 18.05 9.12 -18.22
N VAL A 278 18.52 10.17 -17.54
CA VAL A 278 18.53 10.17 -16.06
C VAL A 278 17.13 10.09 -15.46
N VAL A 279 16.13 10.75 -16.06
CA VAL A 279 14.73 10.68 -15.61
C VAL A 279 14.11 9.31 -15.88
N PHE A 280 14.38 8.74 -17.05
CA PHE A 280 13.89 7.40 -17.38
C PHE A 280 14.51 6.34 -16.45
N THR A 281 15.82 6.44 -16.18
CA THR A 281 16.51 5.59 -15.20
C THR A 281 15.91 5.72 -13.80
N ALA A 282 15.63 6.95 -13.33
CA ALA A 282 14.96 7.15 -12.04
C ALA A 282 13.57 6.49 -11.99
N ALA A 283 12.78 6.58 -13.08
CA ALA A 283 11.50 5.90 -13.18
C ALA A 283 11.62 4.37 -13.19
N ILE A 284 12.66 3.81 -13.83
CA ILE A 284 12.96 2.37 -13.76
C ILE A 284 13.31 1.97 -12.34
N VAL A 285 14.23 2.69 -11.69
CA VAL A 285 14.61 2.43 -10.29
C VAL A 285 13.38 2.43 -9.38
N MET A 286 12.54 3.45 -9.52
CA MET A 286 11.26 3.53 -8.81
C MET A 286 10.42 2.27 -9.06
N THR A 287 10.19 1.92 -10.32
CA THR A 287 9.38 0.74 -10.69
C THR A 287 9.96 -0.55 -10.10
N VAL A 288 11.27 -0.76 -10.18
CA VAL A 288 11.94 -1.93 -9.59
C VAL A 288 11.73 -1.98 -8.08
N CYS A 289 11.89 -0.87 -7.38
CA CYS A 289 11.63 -0.80 -5.93
C CYS A 289 10.17 -1.15 -5.59
N TYR A 290 9.21 -0.71 -6.41
CA TYR A 290 7.79 -1.05 -6.25
C TYR A 290 7.48 -2.54 -6.51
N LEU A 291 8.30 -3.23 -7.32
CA LEU A 291 8.19 -4.67 -7.58
C LEU A 291 8.82 -5.54 -6.48
N ILE A 292 9.62 -4.99 -5.57
CA ILE A 292 10.13 -5.76 -4.43
C ILE A 292 9.01 -5.86 -3.37
N PRO A 293 8.63 -7.08 -2.91
CA PRO A 293 7.54 -7.28 -1.94
C PRO A 293 7.63 -6.37 -0.71
N HIS A 294 6.49 -5.82 -0.28
CA HIS A 294 6.41 -4.84 0.81
C HIS A 294 6.81 -5.47 2.16
N SER A 295 7.59 -4.78 2.99
CA SER A 295 7.89 -5.13 4.38
C SER A 295 8.50 -6.54 4.60
N MET A 296 9.61 -6.83 3.92
CA MET A 296 10.57 -7.82 4.41
C MET A 296 11.50 -7.11 5.42
N GLY A 297 11.65 -7.62 6.64
CA GLY A 297 12.66 -7.11 7.59
C GLY A 297 12.35 -5.81 8.35
N GLY A 298 11.08 -5.40 8.45
CA GLY A 298 10.67 -4.29 9.32
C GLY A 298 10.72 -4.64 10.82
N SER A 299 10.47 -3.65 11.69
CA SER A 299 10.65 -3.78 13.15
C SER A 299 9.95 -4.99 13.77
N GLU A 300 10.61 -5.61 14.74
CA GLU A 300 10.14 -6.80 15.45
C GLU A 300 10.43 -6.66 16.95
N LEU A 301 9.44 -6.97 17.78
CA LEU A 301 9.60 -6.99 19.24
C LEU A 301 10.48 -8.18 19.65
N ASP A 302 11.51 -7.92 20.45
CA ASP A 302 12.33 -8.98 21.05
C ASP A 302 11.72 -9.45 22.37
N TYR A 303 10.98 -10.55 22.31
CA TYR A 303 10.36 -11.15 23.49
C TYR A 303 11.38 -11.55 24.57
N SER A 304 12.63 -11.88 24.21
CA SER A 304 13.66 -12.24 25.19
C SER A 304 14.08 -11.07 26.08
N GLN A 305 13.94 -9.84 25.58
CA GLN A 305 14.21 -8.62 26.33
C GLN A 305 13.03 -8.23 27.21
N VAL A 306 11.80 -8.40 26.69
CA VAL A 306 10.58 -8.20 27.47
C VAL A 306 10.51 -9.18 28.65
N ASP A 307 10.88 -10.45 28.44
CA ASP A 307 10.92 -11.47 29.50
C ASP A 307 11.97 -11.14 30.59
N LYS A 308 12.97 -10.30 30.29
CA LYS A 308 13.93 -9.76 31.26
C LYS A 308 13.43 -8.50 31.99
N GLY A 309 12.20 -8.07 31.71
CA GLY A 309 11.57 -6.90 32.32
C GLY A 309 11.89 -5.57 31.61
N ILE A 310 12.46 -5.59 30.41
CA ILE A 310 12.65 -4.36 29.60
C ILE A 310 11.29 -3.92 29.05
N ASP A 311 11.05 -2.61 29.02
CA ASP A 311 9.83 -2.05 28.46
C ASP A 311 9.68 -2.46 26.98
N PRO A 312 8.50 -2.93 26.53
CA PRO A 312 8.29 -3.35 25.15
C PRO A 312 8.62 -2.29 24.09
N SER A 313 8.51 -1.00 24.42
CA SER A 313 8.87 0.09 23.49
C SER A 313 10.39 0.20 23.28
N GLU A 314 11.19 -0.23 24.25
CA GLU A 314 12.66 -0.25 24.18
C GLU A 314 13.21 -1.60 23.65
N ALA A 315 12.36 -2.63 23.62
CA ALA A 315 12.71 -3.98 23.15
C ALA A 315 12.50 -4.19 21.65
N ILE A 316 12.23 -3.13 20.88
CA ILE A 316 11.99 -3.23 19.43
C ILE A 316 13.34 -3.25 18.68
N LYS A 317 13.54 -4.28 17.86
CA LYS A 317 14.71 -4.41 16.98
C LYS A 317 14.34 -4.13 15.52
N THR A 318 15.31 -3.64 14.77
CA THR A 318 15.17 -3.28 13.35
C THR A 318 16.06 -4.14 12.46
N GLY A 319 15.52 -4.67 11.37
CA GLY A 319 16.25 -5.53 10.45
C GLY A 319 16.17 -7.01 10.79
N ARG A 320 16.36 -7.84 9.77
CA ARG A 320 16.30 -9.30 9.90
C ARG A 320 17.61 -9.80 10.51
N GLN A 321 17.55 -10.33 11.73
CA GLN A 321 18.48 -11.39 12.15
C GLN A 321 18.05 -12.70 11.48
#